data_AF-A0A7W7ESM4-F1
#
_entry.id   AF-A0A7W7ESM4-F1
#
_cell.length_a   1.000
_cell.length_b   1.000
_cell.length_c   1.000
_cell.angle_alpha   90.00
_cell.angle_beta   90.00
_cell.angle_gamma   90.00
#
_symmetry.space_group_name_H-M   'P 1'
#
loop_
_entity.id
_entity.type
_entity.pdbx_description
1 polymer ?
#
loop_
_entity_poly.entity_id
_entity_poly.type
_entity_poly.pdbx_seq_one_letter_code
_entity_poly.pdbx_strand_id
1 'polypeptide(L)' 'MDLNHFYFQHQKLLMRATASTSQRMRARHLVMAQACAESISAYQLGQGASAASDWANPSTLPFTLAGHIAGTEPEYLA' A
#
# COMPACT_ATOMS: atom_id res chain seq x y z
N MET A 1 -17.72 9.90 -1.41
CA MET A 1 -16.38 9.52 -1.89
C MET A 1 -16.54 8.61 -3.09
N ASP A 2 -15.75 8.75 -4.15
CA ASP A 2 -15.76 7.79 -5.28
C ASP A 2 -14.70 6.71 -5.03
N LEU A 3 -15.15 5.55 -4.56
CA LEU A 3 -14.28 4.43 -4.22
C LEU A 3 -13.42 4.01 -5.43
N ASN A 4 -14.02 3.93 -6.62
CA ASN A 4 -13.34 3.50 -7.85
C ASN A 4 -12.20 4.45 -8.22
N HIS A 5 -12.39 5.76 -8.00
CA HIS A 5 -11.33 6.73 -8.17
C HIS A 5 -10.14 6.47 -7.23
N PHE A 6 -10.40 6.18 -5.96
CA PHE A 6 -9.35 5.87 -4.98
C PHE A 6 -8.63 4.55 -5.30
N TYR A 7 -9.37 3.51 -5.69
CA TYR A 7 -8.79 2.25 -6.17
C TYR A 7 -7.87 2.47 -7.37
N PHE A 8 -8.33 3.23 -8.37
CA PHE A 8 -7.54 3.54 -9.55
C PHE A 8 -6.27 4.32 -9.20
N GLN A 9 -6.35 5.30 -8.30
CA GLN A 9 -5.18 6.06 -7.84
C GLN A 9 -4.19 5.18 -7.09
N HIS A 10 -4.67 4.32 -6.18
CA HIS A 10 -3.83 3.39 -5.44
C HIS A 10 -3.06 2.45 -6.39
N GLN A 11 -3.76 1.81 -7.35
CA GLN A 11 -3.12 0.95 -8.35
C GLN A 11 -2.10 1.72 -9.20
N LYS A 12 -2.43 2.93 -9.65
CA LYS A 12 -1.50 3.77 -10.42
C LYS A 12 -0.26 4.14 -9.62
N LEU A 13 -0.38 4.40 -8.32
CA LEU A 13 0.75 4.69 -7.44
C LEU A 13 1.64 3.47 -7.25
N LEU A 14 1.06 2.28 -7.08
CA LEU A 14 1.83 1.03 -7.05
C LEU A 14 2.58 0.77 -8.36
N MET A 15 1.91 0.94 -9.51
CA MET A 15 2.56 0.80 -10.82
C MET A 15 3.72 1.79 -10.99
N ARG A 16 3.54 3.04 -10.55
CA ARG A 16 4.60 4.06 -10.57
C ARG A 16 5.74 3.73 -9.60
N ALA A 17 5.44 3.15 -8.45
CA ALA A 17 6.45 2.68 -7.50
C ALA A 17 7.30 1.58 -8.12
N THR A 18 6.67 0.59 -8.77
CA THR A 18 7.34 -0.51 -9.46
C THR A 18 8.17 -0.03 -10.65
N ALA A 19 7.67 0.94 -11.42
CA ALA A 19 8.38 1.52 -12.55
C ALA A 19 9.51 2.50 -12.14
N SER A 20 9.58 2.91 -10.86
CA SER A 20 10.58 3.87 -10.39
C SER A 20 11.93 3.19 -10.14
N THR A 21 12.93 3.60 -10.92
CA THR A 21 14.33 3.16 -10.74
C THR A 21 14.98 3.79 -9.49
N SER A 22 14.55 4.99 -9.10
CA SER A 22 15.01 5.66 -7.88
C SER A 22 14.29 5.15 -6.63
N GLN A 23 15.06 4.67 -5.64
CA GLN A 23 14.54 4.22 -4.35
C GLN A 23 13.76 5.31 -3.61
N ARG A 24 14.19 6.58 -3.69
CA ARG A 24 13.49 7.71 -3.08
C ARG A 24 12.14 7.98 -3.74
N MET A 25 12.07 7.87 -5.07
CA MET A 25 10.81 8.04 -5.80
C MET A 25 9.86 6.87 -5.58
N ARG A 26 10.38 5.65 -5.54
CA ARG A 26 9.62 4.44 -5.18
C ARG A 26 9.03 4.56 -3.78
N ALA A 27 9.81 4.97 -2.78
CA ALA A 27 9.33 5.19 -1.42
C ALA A 27 8.22 6.27 -1.38
N ARG A 28 8.38 7.39 -2.11
CA ARG A 28 7.32 8.41 -2.21
C ARG A 28 6.03 7.86 -2.80
N HIS A 29 6.10 7.11 -3.89
CA HIS A 29 4.91 6.51 -4.51
C HIS A 29 4.22 5.51 -3.57
N LEU A 30 4.98 4.76 -2.77
CA LEU A 30 4.44 3.80 -1.80
C LEU A 30 3.78 4.51 -0.60
N VAL A 31 4.40 5.55 -0.05
CA VAL A 31 3.78 6.38 1.00
C VAL A 31 2.46 6.99 0.52
N MET A 32 2.43 7.48 -0.72
CA MET A 32 1.19 7.99 -1.32
C MET A 32 0.14 6.88 -1.53
N ALA A 33 0.57 5.68 -1.93
CA ALA A 33 -0.33 4.53 -2.09
C ALA A 33 -0.94 4.10 -0.74
N GLN A 34 -0.13 4.11 0.32
CA GLN A 34 -0.56 3.79 1.68
C GLN A 34 -1.56 4.82 2.23
N ALA A 35 -1.31 6.12 2.05
CA ALA A 35 -2.28 7.14 2.45
C ALA A 35 -3.64 6.99 1.70
N CYS A 36 -3.59 6.52 0.46
CA CYS A 36 -4.78 6.19 -0.33
C CYS A 36 -5.53 4.97 0.26
N ALA A 37 -4.79 3.93 0.64
CA ALA A 37 -5.33 2.74 1.31
C ALA A 37 -5.98 3.07 2.66
N GLU A 38 -5.34 3.89 3.48
CA GLU A 38 -5.89 4.36 4.76
C GLU A 38 -7.21 5.13 4.56
N SER A 39 -7.28 5.97 3.52
CA SER A 39 -8.50 6.69 3.17
C SER A 39 -9.63 5.75 2.74
N ILE A 40 -9.32 4.70 1.97
CA ILE A 40 -10.28 3.66 1.57
C ILE A 40 -10.74 2.86 2.80
N SER A 41 -9.80 2.48 3.67
CA SER A 41 -10.08 1.74 4.91
C SER A 41 -11.03 2.51 5.82
N ALA A 42 -10.73 3.79 6.10
CA ALA A 42 -11.57 4.64 6.94
C ALA A 42 -12.99 4.80 6.38
N TYR A 43 -13.12 4.95 5.06
CA TYR A 43 -14.41 5.02 4.40
C TYR A 43 -15.19 3.69 4.47
N GLN A 44 -14.51 2.56 4.24
CA GLN A 44 -15.12 1.23 4.33
C GLN A 44 -15.51 0.85 5.76
N LEU A 45 -14.70 1.23 6.77
CA LEU A 45 -15.04 1.12 8.19
C LEU A 45 -16.30 1.90 8.53
N GLY A 46 -16.42 3.13 8.06
CA GLY A 46 -17.63 3.96 8.24
C GLY A 46 -18.89 3.35 7.58
N GLN A 47 -18.71 2.50 6.58
CA GLN A 47 -19.78 1.78 5.89
C GLN A 47 -20.04 0.37 6.46
N GLY A 48 -19.27 -0.06 7.49
CA GLY A 48 -19.36 -1.40 8.07
C GLY A 48 -18.85 -2.52 7.16
N ALA A 49 -18.03 -2.21 6.15
CA ALA A 49 -17.54 -3.18 5.19
C ALA A 49 -16.31 -3.95 5.72
N SER A 50 -16.38 -5.28 5.75
CA SER A 50 -15.30 -6.15 6.25
C SER A 50 -13.98 -6.05 5.45
N ALA A 51 -14.04 -5.56 4.21
CA ALA A 51 -12.86 -5.35 3.36
C ALA A 51 -11.92 -4.24 3.87
N ALA A 52 -12.35 -3.42 4.84
CA ALA A 52 -11.54 -2.35 5.40
C ALA A 52 -10.23 -2.85 6.05
N SER A 53 -10.25 -4.07 6.61
CA SER A 53 -9.10 -4.70 7.25
C SER A 53 -7.98 -5.05 6.27
N ASP A 54 -8.32 -5.36 5.02
CA ASP A 54 -7.33 -5.72 4.00
C ASP A 54 -6.48 -4.51 3.58
N TRP A 55 -7.06 -3.30 3.62
CA TRP A 55 -6.38 -2.04 3.33
C TRP A 55 -5.42 -1.58 4.42
N ALA A 56 -5.67 -1.99 5.68
CA ALA A 56 -4.83 -1.64 6.81
C ALA A 56 -3.57 -2.52 6.90
N ASN A 57 -3.49 -3.59 6.11
CA ASN A 57 -2.37 -4.51 6.14
C ASN A 57 -1.23 -4.02 5.22
N PRO A 58 -0.04 -3.69 5.76
CA PRO A 58 1.12 -3.30 4.95
C PRO A 58 1.62 -4.41 4.01
N SER A 59 1.16 -5.65 4.20
CA SER A 59 1.43 -6.79 3.31
C SER A 59 0.81 -6.64 1.91
N THR A 60 -0.11 -5.70 1.73
CA THR A 60 -0.64 -5.32 0.40
C THR A 60 0.34 -4.47 -0.41
N LEU A 61 1.38 -3.93 0.24
CA LEU A 61 2.49 -3.31 -0.45
C LEU A 61 3.40 -4.40 -1.03
N PRO A 62 3.96 -4.22 -2.24
CA PRO A 62 4.84 -5.20 -2.84
C PRO A 62 5.98 -5.56 -1.87
N PHE A 63 6.17 -6.88 -1.68
CA PHE A 63 7.10 -7.58 -0.78
C PHE A 63 8.50 -6.93 -0.63
N THR A 64 8.95 -6.17 -1.62
CA THR A 64 10.22 -5.43 -1.62
C THR A 64 10.34 -4.36 -0.53
N LEU A 65 9.23 -3.90 0.08
CA LEU A 65 9.28 -2.87 1.15
C LEU A 65 9.23 -3.44 2.58
N ALA A 66 8.74 -4.67 2.78
CA ALA A 66 8.67 -5.28 4.12
C ALA A 66 10.06 -5.37 4.77
N GLY A 67 11.08 -5.75 4.01
CA GLY A 67 12.47 -5.81 4.47
C GLY A 67 13.21 -4.47 4.60
N HIS A 68 12.60 -3.34 4.22
CA HIS A 68 13.24 -2.02 4.32
C HIS A 68 12.68 -1.15 5.46
N ILE A 69 11.45 -1.41 5.90
CA ILE A 69 10.83 -0.71 7.04
C ILE A 69 11.05 -1.51 8.33
N ALA A 70 11.00 -2.84 8.24
CA ALA A 70 11.40 -3.71 9.33
C ALA A 70 12.90 -3.96 9.22
N GLY A 71 13.69 -3.35 10.10
CA GLY A 71 15.10 -3.71 10.31
C GLY A 71 15.24 -5.09 10.97
N THR A 72 14.58 -6.10 10.41
CA THR A 72 14.64 -7.49 10.85
C THR A 72 14.71 -8.36 9.62
N GLU A 73 15.85 -9.04 9.51
CA GLU A 73 16.25 -9.96 8.46
C GLU A 73 15.11 -10.93 8.06
N PRO A 74 14.97 -11.27 6.77
CA PRO A 74 14.13 -12.38 6.39
C PRO A 74 14.84 -13.67 6.78
N GLU A 75 14.43 -14.27 7.89
CA GLU A 75 14.74 -15.68 8.15
C GLU A 75 14.11 -16.51 7.03
N TYR A 76 15.01 -16.99 6.19
CA TYR A 76 14.81 -17.94 5.12
C TYR A 76 14.39 -19.28 5.73
N LEU A 77 13.12 -19.64 5.63
CA LEU A 77 12.65 -21.02 5.81
C LEU A 77 11.84 -21.34 4.55
N ALA A 78 12.46 -22.04 3.58
CA ALA A 78 12.55 -23.51 3.51
C ALA A 78 11.19 -24.13 3.19
#